data_AF-A0A7Z9VKG7-F1
#
_entry.id   AF-A0A7Z9VKG7-F1
#
_cell.length_a   1.000
_cell.length_b   1.000
_cell.length_c   1.000
_cell.angle_alpha   90.00
_cell.angle_beta   90.00
_cell.angle_gamma   90.00
#
_symmetry.space_group_name_H-M   'P 1'
#
loop_
_entity.id
_entity.type
_entity.pdbx_description
1 polymer ?
#
loop_
_entity_poly.entity_id
_entity_poly.type
_entity_poly.pdbx_seq_one_letter_code
_entity_poly.pdbx_strand_id
1 'polypeptide(L)'
;MAAKKTKKLSDPRVWIKDLDIETTADIAIPKMMVDQVIGQEQGVAIVRKAAEQKRHVMLIGDPGTGKSMLARSISELLPKEELQDVLVYHNDEDNNEPRVRIVPAGKGKEIVQIQKAQAMIEKEKKAKSQMMIVFMIVGFGALWFALSGFSNPMIIFYSLIAAAFVFMAMRYTNQKNETANVPKGLVLHDHDAEAAFIDATGTHAGALLGDVRHDPFQSGGLETPAHDRVEAGAIHKAHRGVLFVDEINLLRIESQQSLLTAIQEGEFSISGQSERSAGAMTKTEPV
;
A
#
# COMPACT_ATOMS: atom_id res chain seq x y z
N MET A 1 -47.25 20.54 -14.21
CA MET A 1 -47.19 19.50 -13.15
C MET A 1 -47.55 20.15 -11.82
N ALA A 2 -48.58 19.65 -11.15
CA ALA A 2 -49.07 20.24 -9.90
C ALA A 2 -48.07 19.99 -8.76
N ALA A 3 -47.66 21.06 -8.07
CA ALA A 3 -46.86 20.97 -6.87
C ALA A 3 -47.62 20.16 -5.80
N LYS A 4 -47.08 19.00 -5.39
CA LYS A 4 -47.55 18.27 -4.21
C LYS A 4 -47.47 19.23 -3.03
N LYS A 5 -48.63 19.66 -2.50
CA LYS A 5 -48.72 20.42 -1.25
C LYS A 5 -47.99 19.62 -0.16
N THR A 6 -46.84 20.09 0.27
CA THR A 6 -46.15 19.57 1.45
C THR A 6 -47.08 19.79 2.65
N LYS A 7 -47.55 18.68 3.23
CA LYS A 7 -48.34 18.71 4.48
C LYS A 7 -47.48 19.45 5.51
N LYS A 8 -48.03 20.50 6.14
CA LYS A 8 -47.36 21.17 7.26
C LYS A 8 -47.07 20.11 8.31
N LEU A 9 -45.78 19.84 8.57
CA LEU A 9 -45.35 18.93 9.61
C LEU A 9 -45.89 19.47 10.95
N SER A 10 -46.60 18.61 11.69
CA SER A 10 -47.02 18.91 13.06
C SER A 10 -45.80 19.12 13.96
N ASP A 11 -45.99 19.80 15.09
CA ASP A 11 -44.94 19.94 16.11
C ASP A 11 -44.38 18.54 16.46
N PRO A 12 -43.06 18.29 16.33
CA PRO A 12 -42.45 17.01 16.63
C PRO A 12 -42.79 16.48 18.03
N ARG A 13 -42.99 17.36 19.01
CA ARG A 13 -43.34 16.98 20.41
C ARG A 13 -44.77 16.48 20.56
N VAL A 14 -45.64 16.83 19.61
CA VAL A 14 -47.02 16.34 19.55
C VAL A 14 -47.05 15.05 18.72
N TRP A 15 -46.37 15.06 17.57
CA TRP A 15 -46.25 13.89 16.70
C TRP A 15 -45.64 12.67 17.40
N ILE A 16 -44.65 12.89 18.27
CA ILE A 16 -44.01 11.78 19.00
C ILE A 16 -44.94 11.09 20.00
N LYS A 17 -46.00 11.76 20.47
CA LYS A 17 -47.01 11.16 21.36
C LYS A 17 -47.95 10.21 20.64
N ASP A 18 -48.05 10.34 19.32
CA ASP A 18 -48.84 9.45 18.47
C ASP A 18 -48.04 8.19 18.09
N LEU A 19 -46.75 8.11 18.44
CA LEU A 19 -45.88 6.96 18.19
C LEU A 19 -45.77 6.09 19.46
N ASP A 20 -45.89 4.78 19.28
CA ASP A 20 -45.73 3.78 20.34
C ASP A 20 -44.23 3.50 20.58
N ILE A 21 -43.53 4.49 21.15
CA ILE A 21 -42.07 4.48 21.37
C ILE A 21 -41.81 4.94 22.81
N GLU A 22 -41.21 4.09 23.63
CA GLU A 22 -40.83 4.46 25.01
C GLU A 22 -39.43 5.08 25.04
N THR A 23 -38.50 4.52 24.25
CA THR A 23 -37.11 4.95 24.21
C THR A 23 -36.54 4.93 22.79
N THR A 24 -35.38 5.57 22.58
CA THR A 24 -34.68 5.52 21.29
C THR A 24 -34.20 4.11 20.94
N ALA A 25 -34.20 3.16 21.87
CA ALA A 25 -33.87 1.76 21.59
C ALA A 25 -34.95 1.05 20.75
N ASP A 26 -36.18 1.56 20.77
CA ASP A 26 -37.30 0.99 20.02
C ASP A 26 -37.29 1.42 18.54
N ILE A 27 -36.42 2.38 18.18
CA ILE A 27 -36.30 2.91 16.83
C ILE A 27 -35.34 2.04 16.02
N ALA A 28 -35.86 1.39 14.98
CA ALA A 28 -35.05 0.64 14.04
C ALA A 28 -34.12 1.58 13.24
N ILE A 29 -32.81 1.38 13.36
CA ILE A 29 -31.80 2.13 12.60
C ILE A 29 -31.52 1.38 11.28
N PRO A 30 -31.63 2.04 10.11
CA PRO A 30 -31.27 1.43 8.83
C PRO A 30 -29.83 0.93 8.83
N LYS A 31 -29.57 -0.22 8.18
CA LYS A 31 -28.21 -0.81 8.14
C LYS A 31 -27.24 -0.01 7.27
N MET A 32 -27.70 0.49 6.13
CA MET A 32 -26.87 1.22 5.17
C MET A 32 -26.79 2.69 5.58
N MET A 33 -25.59 3.29 5.49
CA MET A 33 -25.40 4.71 5.80
C MET A 33 -26.22 5.62 4.90
N VAL A 34 -26.42 5.25 3.64
CA VAL A 34 -27.18 6.05 2.67
C VAL A 34 -28.64 6.26 3.12
N ASP A 35 -29.22 5.28 3.81
CA ASP A 35 -30.61 5.33 4.29
C ASP A 35 -30.73 6.02 5.67
N GLN A 36 -29.60 6.29 6.34
CA GLN A 36 -29.54 7.06 7.58
C GLN A 36 -29.46 8.57 7.34
N VAL A 37 -29.27 9.02 6.09
CA VAL A 37 -29.20 10.45 5.76
C VAL A 37 -30.60 11.08 5.81
N ILE A 38 -30.75 12.13 6.63
CA ILE A 38 -32.05 12.77 6.88
C ILE A 38 -32.17 14.08 6.11
N GLY A 39 -33.30 14.28 5.41
CA GLY A 39 -33.67 15.56 4.80
C GLY A 39 -32.81 15.98 3.59
N GLN A 40 -32.08 15.04 2.99
CA GLN A 40 -31.25 15.25 1.79
C GLN A 40 -31.60 14.26 0.69
N GLU A 41 -32.89 14.11 0.36
CA GLU A 41 -33.37 13.08 -0.58
C GLU A 41 -32.75 13.24 -1.97
N GLN A 42 -32.54 14.49 -2.42
CA GLN A 42 -31.86 14.77 -3.68
C GLN A 42 -30.39 14.37 -3.64
N GLY A 43 -29.69 14.68 -2.54
CA GLY A 43 -28.28 14.31 -2.35
C GLY A 43 -28.09 12.79 -2.37
N VAL A 44 -28.93 12.07 -1.62
CA VAL A 44 -28.97 10.60 -1.61
C VAL A 44 -29.20 10.01 -3.00
N ALA A 45 -30.16 10.55 -3.76
CA ALA A 45 -30.45 10.07 -5.11
C ALA A 45 -29.28 10.29 -6.09
N ILE A 46 -28.55 11.40 -5.96
CA ILE A 46 -27.36 11.70 -6.77
C ILE A 46 -26.22 10.74 -6.40
N VAL A 47 -25.94 10.58 -5.10
CA VAL A 47 -24.91 9.68 -4.58
C VAL A 47 -25.13 8.25 -5.05
N ARG A 48 -26.37 7.75 -5.00
CA ARG A 48 -26.70 6.39 -5.47
C ARG A 48 -26.40 6.21 -6.96
N LYS A 49 -26.85 7.16 -7.80
CA LYS A 49 -26.55 7.15 -9.24
C LYS A 49 -25.05 7.28 -9.53
N ALA A 50 -24.35 8.09 -8.76
CA ALA A 50 -22.92 8.29 -8.91
C ALA A 50 -22.13 7.03 -8.57
N ALA A 51 -22.53 6.30 -7.52
CA ALA A 51 -21.94 5.00 -7.17
C ALA A 51 -22.16 3.97 -8.28
N GLU A 52 -23.39 3.83 -8.78
CA GLU A 52 -23.73 2.90 -9.86
C GLU A 52 -22.97 3.20 -11.17
N GLN A 53 -22.81 4.49 -11.50
CA GLN A 53 -22.18 4.93 -12.75
C GLN A 53 -20.70 5.28 -12.60
N LYS A 54 -20.11 5.10 -11.41
CA LYS A 54 -18.72 5.47 -11.08
C LYS A 54 -18.39 6.91 -11.49
N ARG A 55 -19.24 7.87 -11.11
CA ARG A 55 -19.10 9.30 -11.41
C ARG A 55 -18.57 10.07 -10.21
N HIS A 56 -17.71 11.06 -10.47
CA HIS A 56 -17.28 12.01 -9.45
C HIS A 56 -18.43 12.92 -9.01
N VAL A 57 -18.45 13.27 -7.72
CA VAL A 57 -19.48 14.11 -7.12
C VAL A 57 -18.82 15.28 -6.41
N MET A 58 -19.32 16.49 -6.65
CA MET A 58 -18.95 17.68 -5.89
C MET A 58 -20.10 18.02 -4.93
N LEU A 59 -19.84 17.91 -3.63
CA LEU A 59 -20.81 18.21 -2.57
C LEU A 59 -20.53 19.62 -2.03
N ILE A 60 -21.53 20.51 -2.15
CA ILE A 60 -21.44 21.89 -1.67
C ILE A 60 -22.46 22.09 -0.56
N GLY A 61 -22.02 22.60 0.59
CA GLY A 61 -22.89 22.90 1.71
C GLY A 61 -22.10 23.34 2.94
N ASP A 62 -22.78 23.95 3.89
CA ASP A 62 -22.18 24.46 5.12
C ASP A 62 -21.49 23.33 5.93
N PRO A 63 -20.53 23.67 6.81
CA PRO A 63 -19.97 22.70 7.75
C PRO A 63 -21.06 22.02 8.59
N GLY A 64 -20.92 20.72 8.86
CA GLY A 64 -21.88 19.97 9.68
C GLY A 64 -23.18 19.52 8.97
N THR A 65 -23.29 19.71 7.65
CA THR A 65 -24.48 19.31 6.86
C THR A 65 -24.50 17.84 6.41
N GLY A 66 -23.51 17.03 6.81
CA GLY A 66 -23.46 15.59 6.48
C GLY A 66 -22.76 15.23 5.16
N LYS A 67 -21.94 16.13 4.59
CA LYS A 67 -21.17 15.87 3.36
C LYS A 67 -20.32 14.59 3.43
N SER A 68 -19.55 14.43 4.50
CA SER A 68 -18.70 13.25 4.70
C SER A 68 -19.53 11.96 4.89
N MET A 69 -20.72 12.06 5.51
CA MET A 69 -21.62 10.92 5.67
C MET A 69 -22.17 10.46 4.32
N LEU A 70 -22.60 11.40 3.47
CA LEU A 70 -23.02 11.11 2.10
C LEU A 70 -21.88 10.50 1.28
N ALA A 71 -20.67 11.06 1.36
CA ALA A 71 -19.51 10.53 0.66
C ALA A 71 -19.15 9.11 1.11
N ARG A 72 -19.16 8.85 2.43
CA ARG A 72 -18.87 7.53 2.97
C ARG A 72 -19.89 6.48 2.53
N SER A 73 -21.16 6.88 2.41
CA SER A 73 -22.21 5.98 1.90
C SER A 73 -21.97 5.52 0.45
N ILE A 74 -21.18 6.24 -0.36
CA ILE A 74 -20.80 5.79 -1.71
C ILE A 74 -19.98 4.49 -1.62
N SER A 75 -19.06 4.39 -0.66
CA SER A 75 -18.16 3.23 -0.53
C SER A 75 -18.92 1.93 -0.24
N GLU A 76 -20.01 2.00 0.52
CA GLU A 76 -20.89 0.85 0.79
C GLU A 76 -21.70 0.41 -0.45
N LEU A 77 -21.92 1.33 -1.38
CA LEU A 77 -22.70 1.09 -2.60
C LEU A 77 -21.84 0.58 -3.77
N LEU A 78 -20.51 0.64 -3.65
CA LEU A 78 -19.60 0.16 -4.69
C LEU A 78 -19.51 -1.38 -4.69
N PRO A 79 -19.35 -2.00 -5.88
CA PRO A 79 -19.22 -3.45 -5.99
C PRO A 79 -17.89 -3.95 -5.41
N LYS A 80 -17.94 -4.97 -4.55
CA LYS A 80 -16.76 -5.57 -3.89
C LYS A 80 -15.90 -6.44 -4.81
N GLU A 81 -16.50 -7.01 -5.86
CA GLU A 81 -15.86 -8.00 -6.76
C GLU A 81 -14.75 -7.41 -7.65
N GLU A 82 -14.56 -6.09 -7.65
CA GLU A 82 -13.60 -5.40 -8.51
C GLU A 82 -12.33 -4.91 -7.79
N LEU A 83 -12.15 -5.24 -6.50
CA LEU A 83 -10.97 -4.78 -5.76
C LEU A 83 -9.68 -5.43 -6.29
N GLN A 84 -8.62 -4.64 -6.30
CA GLN A 84 -7.32 -5.00 -6.85
C GLN A 84 -6.22 -4.68 -5.85
N ASP A 85 -5.22 -5.55 -5.78
CA ASP A 85 -3.98 -5.33 -5.05
C ASP A 85 -2.92 -4.78 -6.02
N VAL A 86 -2.10 -3.86 -5.51
CA VAL A 86 -1.01 -3.22 -6.25
C VAL A 86 0.31 -3.67 -5.65
N LEU A 87 1.16 -4.24 -6.50
CA LEU A 87 2.52 -4.67 -6.17
C LEU A 87 3.52 -3.81 -6.94
N VAL A 88 4.64 -3.47 -6.31
CA VAL A 88 5.76 -2.77 -6.95
C VAL A 88 6.98 -3.68 -6.96
N TYR A 89 7.56 -3.86 -8.14
CA TYR A 89 8.71 -4.71 -8.40
C TYR A 89 9.96 -3.86 -8.67
N HIS A 90 11.11 -4.43 -8.34
CA HIS A 90 12.38 -3.94 -8.83
C HIS A 90 12.41 -4.02 -10.36
N ASN A 91 13.00 -3.02 -11.00
CA ASN A 91 13.23 -3.03 -12.43
C ASN A 91 14.74 -3.16 -12.68
N ASP A 92 15.15 -4.30 -13.24
CA ASP A 92 16.56 -4.61 -13.50
C ASP A 92 17.16 -3.73 -14.61
N GLU A 93 16.34 -3.14 -15.48
CA GLU A 93 16.77 -2.25 -16.57
C GLU A 93 17.01 -0.82 -16.08
N ASP A 94 16.09 -0.28 -15.28
CA ASP A 94 16.19 1.03 -14.65
C ASP A 94 15.66 1.00 -13.21
N ASN A 95 16.56 1.04 -12.23
CA ASN A 95 16.19 1.06 -10.81
C ASN A 95 15.34 2.30 -10.45
N ASN A 96 15.41 3.40 -11.18
CA ASN A 96 14.59 4.59 -10.91
C ASN A 96 13.16 4.49 -11.46
N GLU A 97 12.87 3.46 -12.25
CA GLU A 97 11.52 3.17 -12.76
C GLU A 97 10.99 1.83 -12.23
N PRO A 98 10.54 1.76 -10.96
CA PRO A 98 9.93 0.55 -10.43
C PRO A 98 8.69 0.12 -11.23
N ARG A 99 8.60 -1.18 -11.50
CA ARG A 99 7.49 -1.77 -12.26
C ARG A 99 6.28 -1.98 -11.38
N VAL A 100 5.09 -1.69 -11.91
CA VAL A 100 3.83 -1.86 -11.17
C VAL A 100 3.06 -3.05 -11.73
N ARG A 101 2.52 -3.87 -10.83
CA ARG A 101 1.69 -5.01 -11.19
C ARG A 101 0.41 -5.03 -10.38
N ILE A 102 -0.70 -5.03 -11.09
CA ILE A 102 -2.04 -5.12 -10.52
C ILE A 102 -2.48 -6.58 -10.52
N VAL A 103 -2.99 -7.07 -9.39
CA VAL A 103 -3.55 -8.42 -9.24
C VAL A 103 -4.90 -8.35 -8.53
N PRO A 104 -5.77 -9.38 -8.62
CA PRO A 104 -7.02 -9.40 -7.86
C PRO A 104 -6.79 -9.32 -6.34
N ALA A 105 -7.73 -8.72 -5.61
CA ALA A 105 -7.68 -8.61 -4.15
C ALA A 105 -7.37 -9.96 -3.46
N GLY A 106 -6.50 -9.91 -2.45
CA GLY A 106 -6.05 -11.08 -1.68
C GLY A 106 -4.81 -11.77 -2.27
N LYS A 107 -4.63 -11.73 -3.60
CA LYS A 107 -3.46 -12.35 -4.26
C LYS A 107 -2.15 -11.61 -4.00
N GLY A 108 -2.20 -10.30 -3.75
CA GLY A 108 -0.99 -9.52 -3.49
C GLY A 108 -0.26 -10.02 -2.24
N LYS A 109 -1.00 -10.28 -1.15
CA LYS A 109 -0.44 -10.82 0.10
C LYS A 109 0.21 -12.19 -0.11
N GLU A 110 -0.47 -13.10 -0.83
CA GLU A 110 0.06 -14.43 -1.15
C GLU A 110 1.36 -14.35 -1.96
N ILE A 111 1.40 -13.52 -3.01
CA ILE A 111 2.58 -13.38 -3.88
C ILE A 111 3.78 -12.87 -3.09
N VAL A 112 3.60 -11.82 -2.28
CA VAL A 112 4.68 -11.24 -1.47
C VAL A 112 5.19 -12.27 -0.46
N GLN A 113 4.30 -13.02 0.19
CA GLN A 113 4.69 -14.05 1.17
C GLN A 113 5.46 -15.20 0.52
N ILE A 114 5.00 -15.69 -0.64
CA ILE A 114 5.66 -16.78 -1.38
C ILE A 114 7.06 -16.34 -1.83
N GLN A 115 7.18 -15.16 -2.43
CA GLN A 115 8.48 -14.67 -2.92
C GLN A 115 9.43 -14.33 -1.76
N LYS A 116 8.91 -13.82 -0.65
CA LYS A 116 9.70 -13.60 0.57
C LYS A 116 10.20 -14.93 1.16
N ALA A 117 9.37 -15.96 1.18
CA ALA A 117 9.78 -17.29 1.64
C ALA A 117 10.84 -17.92 0.72
N GLN A 118 10.67 -17.81 -0.61
CA GLN A 118 11.66 -18.25 -1.60
C GLN A 118 13.01 -17.55 -1.40
N ALA A 119 12.99 -16.23 -1.22
CA ALA A 119 14.19 -15.44 -0.93
C ALA A 119 14.90 -15.88 0.35
N MET A 120 14.16 -16.18 1.43
CA MET A 120 14.76 -16.70 2.67
C MET A 120 15.37 -18.08 2.47
N ILE A 121 14.70 -18.98 1.75
CA ILE A 121 15.22 -20.34 1.46
C ILE A 121 16.50 -20.26 0.63
N GLU A 122 16.56 -19.40 -0.37
CA GLU A 122 17.77 -19.19 -1.18
C GLU A 122 18.93 -18.65 -0.34
N LYS A 123 18.64 -17.71 0.57
CA LYS A 123 19.62 -17.17 1.51
C LYS A 123 20.16 -18.25 2.45
N GLU A 124 19.27 -19.05 3.04
CA GLU A 124 19.65 -20.18 3.90
C GLU A 124 20.45 -21.24 3.13
N LYS A 125 20.07 -21.56 1.89
CA LYS A 125 20.79 -22.51 1.03
C LYS A 125 22.20 -22.01 0.71
N LYS A 126 22.36 -20.72 0.39
CA LYS A 126 23.67 -20.09 0.17
C LYS A 126 24.52 -20.16 1.45
N ALA A 127 23.96 -19.78 2.60
CA ALA A 127 24.66 -19.85 3.89
C ALA A 127 25.08 -21.30 4.26
N LYS A 128 24.20 -22.28 4.05
CA LYS A 128 24.49 -23.69 4.27
C LYS A 128 25.57 -24.22 3.32
N SER A 129 25.54 -23.83 2.04
CA SER A 129 26.56 -24.19 1.07
C SER A 129 27.93 -23.61 1.44
N GLN A 130 27.98 -22.34 1.88
CA GLN A 130 29.21 -21.72 2.37
C GLN A 130 29.77 -22.45 3.59
N MET A 131 28.90 -22.77 4.55
CA MET A 131 29.27 -23.50 5.75
C MET A 131 29.79 -24.92 5.41
N MET A 132 29.21 -25.59 4.42
CA MET A 132 29.69 -26.89 3.91
C MET A 132 31.11 -26.79 3.34
N ILE A 133 31.41 -25.75 2.56
CA ILE A 133 32.76 -25.51 2.01
C ILE A 133 33.78 -25.30 3.14
N VAL A 134 33.43 -24.50 4.14
CA VAL A 134 34.28 -24.26 5.32
C VAL A 134 34.55 -25.58 6.08
N PHE A 135 33.51 -26.39 6.31
CA PHE A 135 33.66 -27.70 6.95
C PHE A 135 34.51 -28.68 6.11
N MET A 136 34.41 -28.65 4.79
CA MET A 136 35.27 -29.46 3.92
C MET A 136 36.75 -29.08 4.05
N ILE A 137 37.07 -27.78 4.12
CA ILE A 137 38.47 -27.31 4.27
C ILE A 137 39.04 -27.79 5.60
N VAL A 138 38.29 -27.64 6.69
CA VAL A 138 38.71 -28.11 8.02
C VAL A 138 38.80 -29.63 8.07
N GLY A 139 37.83 -30.34 7.49
CA GLY A 139 37.81 -31.80 7.43
C GLY A 139 38.97 -32.39 6.62
N PHE A 140 39.31 -31.78 5.48
CA PHE A 140 40.47 -32.18 4.67
C PHE A 140 41.79 -31.93 5.40
N GLY A 141 41.90 -30.82 6.12
CA GLY A 141 43.04 -30.53 7.00
C GLY A 141 43.20 -31.56 8.13
N ALA A 142 42.10 -31.93 8.80
CA ALA A 142 42.10 -32.96 9.84
C ALA A 142 42.45 -34.35 9.28
N LEU A 143 41.92 -34.70 8.11
CA LEU A 143 42.25 -35.96 7.43
C LEU A 143 43.73 -36.02 7.05
N TRP A 144 44.28 -34.94 6.51
CA TRP A 144 45.70 -34.87 6.17
C TRP A 144 46.60 -34.95 7.42
N PHE A 145 46.20 -34.31 8.51
CA PHE A 145 46.89 -34.45 9.80
C PHE A 145 46.89 -35.90 10.32
N ALA A 146 45.76 -36.62 10.20
CA ALA A 146 45.69 -38.02 10.58
C ALA A 146 46.57 -38.91 9.67
N LEU A 147 46.54 -38.70 8.35
CA LEU A 147 47.34 -39.45 7.38
C LEU A 147 48.85 -39.22 7.52
N SER A 148 49.26 -38.03 7.96
CA SER A 148 50.68 -37.72 8.26
C SER A 148 51.16 -38.30 9.60
N GLY A 149 50.36 -39.13 10.27
CA GLY A 149 50.73 -39.81 11.50
C GLY A 149 50.84 -38.89 12.71
N PHE A 150 50.04 -37.81 12.75
CA PHE A 150 50.02 -36.84 13.87
C PHE A 150 51.35 -36.10 14.10
N SER A 151 52.24 -36.13 13.13
CA SER A 151 53.61 -35.60 13.23
C SER A 151 53.67 -34.08 13.30
N ASN A 152 52.76 -33.38 12.63
CA ASN A 152 52.78 -31.92 12.50
C ASN A 152 51.43 -31.28 12.88
N PRO A 153 51.22 -30.91 14.15
CA PRO A 153 50.00 -30.22 14.60
C PRO A 153 49.70 -28.91 13.85
N MET A 154 50.73 -28.30 13.24
CA MET A 154 50.61 -27.09 12.43
C MET A 154 49.68 -27.24 11.22
N ILE A 155 49.45 -28.45 10.71
CA ILE A 155 48.55 -28.71 9.58
C ILE A 155 47.11 -28.30 9.92
N ILE A 156 46.65 -28.58 11.14
CA ILE A 156 45.33 -28.16 11.61
C ILE A 156 45.25 -26.63 11.67
N PHE A 157 46.30 -25.98 12.17
CA PHE A 157 46.34 -24.52 12.29
C PHE A 157 46.27 -23.83 10.91
N TYR A 158 47.02 -24.31 9.92
CA TYR A 158 46.94 -23.79 8.55
C TYR A 158 45.56 -24.03 7.92
N SER A 159 44.93 -25.18 8.18
CA SER A 159 43.58 -25.47 7.68
C SER A 159 42.50 -24.55 8.27
N LEU A 160 42.61 -24.20 9.56
CA LEU A 160 41.70 -23.28 10.24
C LEU A 160 41.88 -21.84 9.73
N ILE A 161 43.11 -21.40 9.52
CA ILE A 161 43.40 -20.08 8.93
C ILE A 161 42.85 -20.01 7.50
N ALA A 162 43.07 -21.04 6.69
CA ALA A 162 42.54 -21.11 5.33
C ALA A 162 41.01 -21.08 5.33
N ALA A 163 40.36 -21.84 6.22
CA ALA A 163 38.91 -21.85 6.38
C ALA A 163 38.36 -20.47 6.81
N ALA A 164 39.01 -19.80 7.76
CA ALA A 164 38.62 -18.47 8.22
C ALA A 164 38.77 -17.41 7.12
N PHE A 165 39.87 -17.46 6.37
CA PHE A 165 40.11 -16.56 5.23
C PHE A 165 39.08 -16.76 4.13
N VAL A 166 38.80 -18.01 3.77
CA VAL A 166 37.80 -18.38 2.76
C VAL A 166 36.38 -17.99 3.20
N PHE A 167 36.03 -18.18 4.48
CA PHE A 167 34.76 -17.71 5.05
C PHE A 167 34.63 -16.19 4.97
N MET A 168 35.69 -15.45 5.33
CA MET A 168 35.69 -13.99 5.29
C MET A 168 35.58 -13.46 3.85
N ALA A 169 36.32 -14.06 2.92
CA ALA A 169 36.26 -13.73 1.50
C ALA A 169 34.85 -13.97 0.93
N MET A 170 34.24 -15.13 1.20
CA MET A 170 32.88 -15.44 0.75
C MET A 170 31.81 -14.54 1.37
N ARG A 171 32.00 -14.11 2.62
CA ARG A 171 31.07 -13.19 3.29
C ARG A 171 31.14 -11.78 2.68
N TYR A 172 32.35 -11.31 2.35
CA TYR A 172 32.56 -10.00 1.75
C TYR A 172 31.97 -9.89 0.34
N THR A 173 32.07 -10.96 -0.47
CA THR A 173 31.48 -10.97 -1.82
C THR A 173 29.95 -11.03 -1.80
N ASN A 174 29.36 -11.79 -0.87
CA ASN A 174 27.92 -11.99 -0.84
C ASN A 174 27.14 -10.78 -0.30
N GLN A 175 27.77 -9.94 0.54
CA GLN A 175 27.10 -8.78 1.12
C GLN A 175 26.71 -7.71 0.07
N LYS A 176 27.36 -7.72 -1.12
CA LYS A 176 27.09 -6.74 -2.19
C LYS A 176 25.91 -7.09 -3.11
N ASN A 177 25.45 -8.35 -3.15
CA ASN A 177 24.48 -8.83 -4.14
C ASN A 177 23.21 -9.40 -3.50
N GLU A 178 22.87 -8.97 -2.28
CA GLU A 178 21.85 -9.60 -1.43
C GLU A 178 20.53 -8.82 -1.32
N THR A 179 20.19 -7.96 -2.29
CA THR A 179 18.81 -7.49 -2.41
C THR A 179 18.00 -8.62 -3.04
N ALA A 180 17.37 -9.45 -2.20
CA ALA A 180 16.30 -10.28 -2.70
C ALA A 180 15.22 -9.34 -3.24
N ASN A 181 15.01 -9.34 -4.56
CA ASN A 181 14.03 -8.50 -5.25
C ASN A 181 12.61 -9.01 -4.95
N VAL A 182 12.22 -8.93 -3.68
CA VAL A 182 10.87 -9.22 -3.21
C VAL A 182 10.02 -8.00 -3.52
N PRO A 183 8.87 -8.17 -4.18
CA PRO A 183 7.98 -7.08 -4.47
C PRO A 183 7.42 -6.49 -3.19
N LYS A 184 7.20 -5.19 -3.22
CA LYS A 184 6.51 -4.48 -2.15
C LYS A 184 5.01 -4.47 -2.45
N GLY A 185 4.21 -4.97 -1.52
CA GLY A 185 2.76 -4.76 -1.56
C GLY A 185 2.44 -3.32 -1.20
N LEU A 186 1.97 -2.54 -2.18
CA LEU A 186 1.74 -1.11 -2.06
C LEU A 186 0.32 -0.82 -1.55
N VAL A 187 -0.67 -1.47 -2.14
CA VAL A 187 -2.07 -1.45 -1.72
C VAL A 187 -2.54 -2.90 -1.69
N LEU A 188 -2.97 -3.39 -0.54
CA LEU A 188 -3.36 -4.78 -0.33
C LEU A 188 -4.71 -4.85 0.37
N HIS A 189 -5.59 -5.68 -0.16
CA HIS A 189 -6.93 -5.92 0.34
C HIS A 189 -7.06 -7.35 0.86
N ASP A 190 -8.07 -7.56 1.71
CA ASP A 190 -8.55 -8.90 2.07
C ASP A 190 -9.61 -9.37 1.07
N HIS A 191 -9.88 -10.68 1.02
CA HIS A 191 -10.81 -11.27 0.05
C HIS A 191 -12.23 -10.70 0.10
N ASP A 192 -12.73 -10.37 1.30
CA ASP A 192 -14.09 -9.85 1.53
C ASP A 192 -14.09 -8.36 1.87
N ALA A 193 -13.01 -7.64 1.53
CA ALA A 193 -12.89 -6.22 1.84
C ALA A 193 -14.00 -5.41 1.17
N GLU A 194 -14.46 -4.37 1.86
CA GLU A 194 -15.33 -3.36 1.27
C GLU A 194 -14.50 -2.34 0.50
N ALA A 195 -15.15 -1.63 -0.42
CA ALA A 195 -14.48 -0.57 -1.17
C ALA A 195 -13.93 0.49 -0.18
N ALA A 196 -12.68 0.87 -0.37
CA ALA A 196 -12.02 1.78 0.57
C ALA A 196 -12.68 3.16 0.55
N PHE A 197 -12.88 3.75 1.72
CA PHE A 197 -13.18 5.17 1.87
C PHE A 197 -11.93 5.87 2.42
N ILE A 198 -11.28 6.66 1.57
CA ILE A 198 -10.06 7.38 1.92
C ILE A 198 -10.37 8.86 2.06
N ASP A 199 -10.29 9.37 3.29
CA ASP A 199 -10.37 10.79 3.57
C ASP A 199 -8.97 11.42 3.42
N ALA A 200 -8.83 12.30 2.43
CA ALA A 200 -7.60 13.03 2.13
C ALA A 200 -7.71 14.54 2.44
N THR A 201 -8.69 14.93 3.25
CA THR A 201 -8.87 16.32 3.71
C THR A 201 -7.61 16.84 4.39
N GLY A 202 -7.11 18.00 3.95
CA GLY A 202 -5.94 18.66 4.55
C GLY A 202 -4.61 17.91 4.39
N THR A 203 -4.53 16.87 3.56
CA THR A 203 -3.29 16.10 3.36
C THR A 203 -2.26 16.88 2.52
N HIS A 204 -0.98 16.65 2.80
CA HIS A 204 0.12 17.17 1.98
C HIS A 204 0.28 16.36 0.68
N ALA A 205 1.00 16.93 -0.31
CA ALA A 205 1.15 16.35 -1.64
C ALA A 205 1.60 14.87 -1.62
N GLY A 206 2.62 14.50 -0.84
CA GLY A 206 3.07 13.10 -0.75
C GLY A 206 2.04 12.15 -0.16
N ALA A 207 1.24 12.60 0.81
CA ALA A 207 0.17 11.79 1.38
C ALA A 207 -1.02 11.63 0.41
N LEU A 208 -1.29 12.62 -0.45
CA LEU A 208 -2.34 12.58 -1.46
C LEU A 208 -1.91 11.77 -2.70
N LEU A 209 -0.75 12.11 -3.26
CA LEU A 209 -0.27 11.67 -4.58
C LEU A 209 0.79 10.57 -4.52
N GLY A 210 1.26 10.17 -3.33
CA GLY A 210 2.36 9.24 -3.16
C GLY A 210 3.71 9.91 -3.10
N ASP A 211 4.69 9.20 -2.56
CA ASP A 211 6.05 9.70 -2.39
C ASP A 211 7.07 8.55 -2.48
N VAL A 212 8.35 8.88 -2.65
CA VAL A 212 9.46 7.93 -2.59
C VAL A 212 10.38 8.35 -1.46
N ARG A 213 10.54 7.46 -0.47
CA ARG A 213 11.38 7.74 0.70
C ARG A 213 12.83 8.02 0.29
N HIS A 214 13.45 8.95 1.02
CA HIS A 214 14.88 9.18 0.92
C HIS A 214 15.66 7.95 1.38
N ASP A 215 16.67 7.55 0.61
CA ASP A 215 17.61 6.52 1.05
C ASP A 215 18.81 7.16 1.78
N PRO A 216 19.01 6.92 3.09
CA PRO A 216 20.20 7.42 3.79
C PRO A 216 21.51 6.77 3.31
N PHE A 217 21.47 5.65 2.59
CA PHE A 217 22.64 4.87 2.17
C PHE A 217 22.95 4.95 0.67
N GLN A 218 22.71 6.12 0.04
CA GLN A 218 23.01 6.43 -1.37
C GLN A 218 24.47 6.22 -1.82
N SER A 219 25.38 5.92 -0.91
CA SER A 219 26.79 5.70 -1.23
C SER A 219 27.32 4.50 -0.45
N GLY A 220 28.12 3.67 -1.10
CA GLY A 220 28.79 2.51 -0.47
C GLY A 220 28.19 1.13 -0.79
N GLY A 221 27.25 1.04 -1.74
CA GLY A 221 26.73 -0.26 -2.22
C GLY A 221 25.79 -0.97 -1.25
N LEU A 222 25.19 -0.22 -0.30
CA LEU A 222 24.12 -0.66 0.61
C LEU A 222 22.82 0.09 0.32
N GLU A 223 22.62 0.46 -0.95
CA GLU A 223 21.45 1.21 -1.38
C GLU A 223 20.18 0.39 -1.20
N THR A 224 19.12 1.04 -0.76
CA THR A 224 17.79 0.44 -0.68
C THR A 224 17.17 0.49 -2.08
N PRO A 225 16.73 -0.66 -2.64
CA PRO A 225 16.06 -0.69 -3.93
C PRO A 225 14.93 0.33 -4.03
N ALA A 226 14.76 0.97 -5.18
CA ALA A 226 13.82 2.08 -5.29
C ALA A 226 12.36 1.62 -5.07
N HIS A 227 12.00 0.43 -5.53
CA HIS A 227 10.66 -0.15 -5.35
C HIS A 227 10.27 -0.30 -3.87
N ASP A 228 11.24 -0.60 -3.00
CA ASP A 228 11.01 -0.71 -1.56
C ASP A 228 10.73 0.64 -0.89
N ARG A 229 11.16 1.73 -1.53
CA ARG A 229 11.02 3.12 -1.03
C ARG A 229 9.72 3.79 -1.47
N VAL A 230 8.99 3.23 -2.44
CA VAL A 230 7.72 3.76 -2.97
C VAL A 230 6.61 3.71 -1.91
N GLU A 231 5.86 4.80 -1.75
CA GLU A 231 4.72 4.90 -0.85
C GLU A 231 3.45 5.33 -1.59
N ALA A 232 2.36 4.59 -1.35
CA ALA A 232 1.07 4.89 -1.95
C ALA A 232 0.43 6.14 -1.31
N GLY A 233 0.10 7.11 -2.16
CA GLY A 233 -0.80 8.20 -1.85
C GLY A 233 -2.25 7.76 -1.62
N ALA A 234 -3.06 8.68 -1.10
CA ALA A 234 -4.50 8.53 -0.91
C ALA A 234 -5.22 8.17 -2.21
N ILE A 235 -4.81 8.72 -3.36
CA ILE A 235 -5.41 8.40 -4.67
C ILE A 235 -5.28 6.90 -4.99
N HIS A 236 -4.13 6.29 -4.71
CA HIS A 236 -3.86 4.87 -4.98
C HIS A 236 -4.61 3.98 -3.99
N LYS A 237 -4.66 4.37 -2.71
CA LYS A 237 -5.41 3.64 -1.68
C LYS A 237 -6.92 3.69 -1.94
N ALA A 238 -7.39 4.71 -2.64
CA ALA A 238 -8.79 4.86 -3.05
C ALA A 238 -9.10 4.18 -4.39
N HIS A 239 -8.15 3.46 -4.99
CA HIS A 239 -8.39 2.72 -6.23
C HIS A 239 -9.56 1.75 -6.05
N ARG A 240 -10.50 1.76 -7.02
CA ARG A 240 -11.78 1.02 -6.94
C ARG A 240 -12.63 1.35 -5.70
N GLY A 241 -12.35 2.45 -5.02
CA GLY A 241 -13.06 2.94 -3.84
C GLY A 241 -13.49 4.39 -3.98
N VAL A 242 -13.47 5.12 -2.87
CA VAL A 242 -13.89 6.51 -2.76
C VAL A 242 -12.74 7.33 -2.17
N LEU A 243 -12.29 8.32 -2.92
CA LEU A 243 -11.45 9.40 -2.42
C LEU A 243 -12.35 10.57 -2.02
N PHE A 244 -12.31 10.95 -0.75
CA PHE A 244 -13.00 12.12 -0.22
C PHE A 244 -11.98 13.22 0.09
N VAL A 245 -12.28 14.43 -0.39
CA VAL A 245 -11.48 15.63 -0.12
C VAL A 245 -12.45 16.73 0.29
N ASP A 246 -12.57 16.99 1.59
CA ASP A 246 -13.24 18.22 2.03
C ASP A 246 -12.32 19.42 1.81
N GLU A 247 -12.93 20.60 1.68
CA GLU A 247 -12.20 21.86 1.51
C GLU A 247 -11.17 21.79 0.37
N ILE A 248 -11.55 21.18 -0.76
CA ILE A 248 -10.67 20.96 -1.92
C ILE A 248 -9.98 22.24 -2.42
N ASN A 249 -10.60 23.40 -2.18
CA ASN A 249 -10.04 24.71 -2.49
C ASN A 249 -8.79 25.08 -1.66
N LEU A 250 -8.50 24.38 -0.56
CA LEU A 250 -7.30 24.56 0.25
C LEU A 250 -6.10 23.74 -0.27
N LEU A 251 -6.33 22.79 -1.17
CA LEU A 251 -5.23 22.08 -1.82
C LEU A 251 -4.40 23.04 -2.68
N ARG A 252 -3.09 22.79 -2.74
CA ARG A 252 -2.19 23.52 -3.64
C ARG A 252 -2.60 23.29 -5.10
N ILE A 253 -2.37 24.29 -5.95
CA ILE A 253 -2.76 24.23 -7.37
C ILE A 253 -2.08 23.07 -8.08
N GLU A 254 -0.82 22.78 -7.76
CA GLU A 254 -0.07 21.66 -8.34
C GLU A 254 -0.69 20.30 -7.96
N SER A 255 -1.18 20.18 -6.72
CA SER A 255 -1.89 18.98 -6.26
C SER A 255 -3.26 18.84 -6.92
N GLN A 256 -3.99 19.95 -7.14
CA GLN A 256 -5.25 19.93 -7.87
C GLN A 256 -5.06 19.52 -9.34
N GLN A 257 -4.00 20.02 -9.99
CA GLN A 257 -3.65 19.63 -11.36
C GLN A 257 -3.27 18.15 -11.45
N SER A 258 -2.46 17.67 -10.52
CA SER A 258 -2.08 16.25 -10.45
C SER A 258 -3.30 15.36 -10.22
N LEU A 259 -4.23 15.78 -9.36
CA LEU A 259 -5.49 15.07 -9.13
C LEU A 259 -6.35 15.05 -10.40
N LEU A 260 -6.39 16.15 -11.18
CA LEU A 260 -7.07 16.19 -12.47
C LEU A 260 -6.47 15.18 -13.45
N THR A 261 -5.13 15.09 -13.53
CA THR A 261 -4.45 14.08 -14.36
C THR A 261 -4.82 12.66 -13.93
N ALA A 262 -4.78 12.36 -12.63
CA ALA A 262 -5.17 11.05 -12.11
C ALA A 262 -6.64 10.69 -12.46
N ILE A 263 -7.54 11.68 -12.44
CA ILE A 263 -8.95 11.51 -12.82
C ILE A 263 -9.10 11.27 -14.34
N GLN A 264 -8.29 11.94 -15.17
CA GLN A 264 -8.38 11.84 -16.62
C GLN A 264 -7.80 10.53 -17.15
N GLU A 265 -6.62 10.15 -16.67
CA GLU A 265 -5.89 8.97 -17.13
C GLU A 265 -6.40 7.69 -16.43
N GLY A 266 -6.94 7.82 -15.21
CA GLY A 266 -7.36 6.68 -14.40
C GLY A 266 -6.19 5.94 -13.72
N GLU A 267 -4.96 6.41 -13.94
CA GLU A 267 -3.72 5.88 -13.39
C GLU A 267 -2.80 7.07 -13.00
N PHE A 268 -1.91 6.87 -12.03
CA PHE A 268 -0.94 7.91 -11.64
C PHE A 268 0.40 7.30 -11.21
N SER A 269 1.51 7.84 -11.73
CA SER A 269 2.86 7.43 -11.31
C SER A 269 3.22 8.02 -9.95
N ILE A 270 3.88 7.23 -9.10
CA ILE A 270 4.43 7.72 -7.84
C ILE A 270 5.84 8.27 -8.08
N SER A 271 6.08 9.51 -7.65
CA SER A 271 7.40 10.14 -7.71
C SER A 271 7.74 10.83 -6.40
N GLY A 272 9.05 10.99 -6.14
CA GLY A 272 9.52 11.73 -4.97
C GLY A 272 9.08 13.19 -4.99
N GLN A 273 8.33 13.63 -3.98
CA GLN A 273 7.77 14.99 -3.91
C GLN A 273 8.80 16.05 -3.47
N SER A 274 9.90 15.62 -2.87
CA SER A 274 10.97 16.52 -2.43
C SER A 274 12.09 16.56 -3.47
N GLU A 275 12.22 17.68 -4.20
CA GLU A 275 13.29 17.89 -5.20
C GLU A 275 14.72 17.72 -4.65
N ARG A 276 14.89 17.89 -3.34
CA ARG A 276 16.19 17.75 -2.66
C ARG A 276 16.48 16.33 -2.17
N SER A 277 15.55 15.41 -2.36
CA SER A 277 15.67 14.01 -1.95
C SER A 277 16.13 13.16 -3.13
N ALA A 278 16.93 12.13 -2.89
CA ALA A 278 17.21 11.13 -3.94
C ALA A 278 15.97 10.34 -4.39
N GLY A 279 14.86 10.42 -3.65
CA GLY A 279 13.57 9.93 -4.13
C GLY A 279 13.03 10.71 -5.34
N ALA A 280 13.49 11.94 -5.58
CA ALA A 280 13.02 12.79 -6.69
C ALA A 280 13.34 12.21 -8.07
N MET A 281 14.42 11.43 -8.18
CA MET A 281 14.82 10.80 -9.44
C MET A 281 14.01 9.53 -9.74
N THR A 282 13.30 8.99 -8.75
CA THR A 282 12.51 7.77 -8.90
C THR A 282 11.09 8.14 -9.30
N LYS A 283 10.60 7.50 -10.37
CA LYS A 283 9.21 7.60 -10.84
C LYS A 283 8.75 6.21 -11.24
N THR A 284 7.68 5.71 -10.63
CA THR A 284 7.15 4.39 -10.97
C THR A 284 6.42 4.38 -12.30
N GLU A 285 6.24 3.18 -12.87
CA GLU A 285 5.14 2.96 -13.81
C GLU A 285 3.81 3.43 -13.20
N PRO A 286 2.82 3.85 -14.02
CA PRO A 286 1.51 4.26 -13.53
C PRO A 286 0.85 3.16 -12.69
N VAL A 287 0.25 3.56 -11.56
CA VAL A 287 -0.50 2.71 -10.63
C VAL A 287 -1.99 2.80 -10.92
#